data_AF-A0A7S2MMJ4-F1
#
_entry.id   AF-A0A7S2MMJ4-F1
#
_cell.length_a   1.000
_cell.length_b   1.000
_cell.length_c   1.000
_cell.angle_alpha   90.00
_cell.angle_beta   90.00
_cell.angle_gamma   90.00
#
_symmetry.space_group_name_H-M   'P 1'
#
loop_
_entity.id
_entity.type
_entity.pdbx_description
1 polymer ?
#
loop_
_entity_poly.entity_id
_entity_poly.type
_entity_poly.pdbx_seq_one_letter_code
_entity_poly.pdbx_strand_id
1 'polypeptide(L)'
;EQLDALGALVLRWRKMELHAWSRLFECAAAQAREKALGRVWVLLFRVVHSSKLPGDANRQGSSSAESVDAGAEGADKGEQESAPLDAPQDEAQERAEHLRDFFSVVEQLMLNSTAGAYESHLQLLTTFATQLRVEEELTSADLPGGEVGVDGEERRKRRQGYANIMHHLAGYYRQFRPQLETAVAAQLGPIEQKLTDFIKLAQWSDRNYAAIKQSIERSHAQLNRCVSQYKVLLETPAASLLTSTTGEAREASAADDARRASALLVSD
;
A
#
# COMPACT_ATOMS: atom_id res chain seq x y z
N GLU A 1 21.17 -44.42 26.64
CA GLU A 1 19.69 -44.32 26.69
C GLU A 1 19.18 -42.88 26.81
N GLN A 2 19.31 -42.21 27.97
CA GLN A 2 18.76 -40.85 28.13
C GLN A 2 19.42 -39.79 27.22
N LEU A 3 20.76 -39.84 27.06
CA LEU A 3 21.48 -38.94 26.15
C LEU A 3 21.14 -39.18 24.68
N ASP A 4 20.89 -40.43 24.29
CA ASP A 4 20.49 -40.79 22.92
C ASP A 4 19.07 -40.29 22.62
N ALA A 5 18.16 -40.38 23.60
CA ALA A 5 16.81 -39.83 23.50
C ALA A 5 16.82 -38.30 23.35
N LEU A 6 17.67 -37.60 24.10
CA LEU A 6 17.87 -36.15 23.96
C LEU A 6 18.46 -35.78 22.58
N GLY A 7 19.45 -36.53 22.10
CA GLY A 7 20.00 -36.35 20.75
C GLY A 7 18.94 -36.51 19.65
N ALA A 8 18.07 -37.52 19.77
CA ALA A 8 16.96 -37.74 18.84
C ALA A 8 15.93 -36.60 18.87
N LEU A 9 15.62 -36.04 20.05
CA LEU A 9 14.73 -34.89 20.19
C LEU A 9 15.31 -33.65 19.50
N VAL A 10 16.58 -33.35 19.74
CA VAL A 10 17.28 -32.21 19.11
C VAL A 10 17.30 -32.33 17.59
N LEU A 11 17.56 -33.53 17.05
CA LEU A 11 17.51 -33.78 15.61
C LEU A 11 16.09 -33.59 15.05
N ARG A 12 15.05 -34.00 15.78
CA ARG A 12 13.66 -33.79 15.38
C ARG A 12 13.30 -32.30 15.35
N TRP A 13 13.68 -31.53 16.37
CA TRP A 13 13.47 -30.08 16.40
C TRP A 13 14.20 -29.38 15.27
N ARG A 14 15.46 -29.73 15.03
CA ARG A 14 16.24 -29.22 13.89
C ARG A 14 15.55 -29.51 12.56
N LYS A 15 15.02 -30.72 12.37
CA LYS A 15 14.28 -31.06 11.15
C LYS A 15 13.06 -30.18 10.97
N MET A 16 12.26 -29.99 12.04
CA MET A 16 11.09 -29.12 11.99
C MET A 16 11.47 -27.67 11.68
N GLU A 17 12.53 -27.16 12.32
CA GLU A 17 13.01 -25.80 12.10
C GLU A 17 13.45 -25.58 10.65
N LEU A 18 14.27 -26.49 10.12
CA LEU A 18 14.70 -26.39 8.72
C LEU A 18 13.48 -26.42 7.81
N HIS A 19 12.53 -27.34 7.97
CA HIS A 19 11.34 -27.40 7.11
C HIS A 19 10.35 -26.25 7.33
N ALA A 20 10.50 -25.45 8.38
CA ALA A 20 9.66 -24.28 8.64
C ALA A 20 10.08 -23.03 7.86
N TRP A 21 11.09 -23.12 6.99
CA TRP A 21 11.61 -21.97 6.25
C TRP A 21 10.56 -21.25 5.39
N SER A 22 9.64 -21.98 4.77
CA SER A 22 8.54 -21.39 3.98
C SER A 22 7.66 -20.50 4.85
N ARG A 23 7.34 -20.96 6.06
CA ARG A 23 6.57 -20.17 7.03
C ARG A 23 7.31 -18.92 7.46
N LEU A 24 8.64 -18.93 7.50
CA LEU A 24 9.42 -17.72 7.81
C LEU A 24 9.34 -16.68 6.71
N PHE A 25 9.29 -17.10 5.45
CA PHE A 25 9.06 -16.18 4.32
C PHE A 25 7.64 -15.65 4.35
N GLU A 26 6.64 -16.50 4.56
CA GLU A 26 5.25 -16.07 4.74
C GLU A 26 5.11 -15.07 5.89
N CYS A 27 5.73 -15.34 7.04
CA CYS A 27 5.73 -14.42 8.18
C CYS A 27 6.42 -13.08 7.85
N ALA A 28 7.54 -13.09 7.12
CA ALA A 28 8.22 -11.87 6.70
C ALA A 28 7.34 -11.03 5.74
N ALA A 29 6.66 -11.69 4.80
CA ALA A 29 5.71 -11.05 3.90
C ALA A 29 4.49 -10.49 4.65
N ALA A 30 3.95 -11.24 5.61
CA ALA A 30 2.84 -10.81 6.45
C ALA A 30 3.22 -9.58 7.29
N GLN A 31 4.42 -9.55 7.88
CA GLN A 31 4.93 -8.38 8.62
C GLN A 31 5.08 -7.15 7.73
N ALA A 32 5.56 -7.32 6.48
CA ALA A 32 5.66 -6.21 5.53
C ALA A 32 4.25 -5.66 5.19
N ARG A 33 3.28 -6.54 4.94
CA ARG A 33 1.88 -6.19 4.72
C ARG A 33 1.27 -5.44 5.90
N GLU A 34 1.40 -5.96 7.12
CA GLU A 34 0.82 -5.36 8.32
C GLU A 34 1.36 -3.95 8.57
N LYS A 35 2.68 -3.77 8.45
CA LYS A 35 3.32 -2.45 8.59
C LYS A 35 2.82 -1.45 7.55
N ALA A 36 2.61 -1.90 6.31
CA ALA A 36 2.08 -1.07 5.23
C ALA A 36 0.62 -0.65 5.52
N LEU A 37 -0.22 -1.61 5.89
CA LEU A 37 -1.64 -1.37 6.18
C LEU A 37 -1.83 -0.41 7.36
N GLY A 38 -1.15 -0.63 8.48
CA GLY A 38 -1.35 0.16 9.70
C GLY A 38 -1.07 1.66 9.53
N ARG A 39 -0.04 2.03 8.75
CA ARG A 39 0.30 3.43 8.51
C ARG A 39 -0.69 4.12 7.58
N VAL A 40 -1.04 3.44 6.48
CA VAL A 40 -1.82 4.05 5.41
C VAL A 40 -3.30 4.08 5.76
N TRP A 41 -3.81 3.05 6.44
CA TRP A 41 -5.22 2.97 6.82
C TRP A 41 -5.63 4.15 7.71
N VAL A 42 -4.83 4.49 8.73
CA VAL A 42 -5.15 5.61 9.65
C VAL A 42 -5.17 6.94 8.90
N LEU A 43 -4.22 7.15 7.97
CA LEU A 43 -4.15 8.38 7.17
C LEU A 43 -5.34 8.50 6.22
N LEU A 44 -5.64 7.44 5.45
CA LEU A 44 -6.80 7.41 4.56
C LEU A 44 -8.10 7.59 5.33
N PHE A 45 -8.28 6.86 6.44
CA PHE A 45 -9.46 6.96 7.27
C PHE A 45 -9.66 8.39 7.78
N ARG A 46 -8.60 9.03 8.30
CA ARG A 46 -8.66 10.41 8.81
C ARG A 46 -9.03 11.42 7.73
N VAL A 47 -8.45 11.29 6.53
CA VAL A 47 -8.73 12.21 5.41
C VAL A 47 -10.16 12.03 4.92
N VAL A 48 -10.58 10.79 4.72
CA VAL A 48 -11.93 10.45 4.23
C VAL A 48 -13.04 10.87 5.21
N HIS A 49 -12.81 10.72 6.52
CA HIS A 49 -13.79 11.04 7.58
C HIS A 49 -13.63 12.45 8.15
N SER A 50 -12.76 13.27 7.56
CA SER A 50 -12.62 14.67 7.96
C SER A 50 -13.94 15.42 7.74
N SER A 51 -14.46 16.04 8.81
CA SER A 51 -15.71 16.79 8.77
C SER A 51 -15.55 18.20 8.20
N LYS A 52 -14.33 18.76 8.24
CA LYS A 52 -13.99 20.11 7.78
C LYS A 52 -13.13 20.07 6.52
N LEU A 53 -13.40 20.97 5.56
CA LEU A 53 -12.42 21.29 4.53
C LEU A 53 -11.27 22.08 5.18
N PRO A 54 -10.02 21.96 4.70
CA PRO A 54 -8.88 22.69 5.26
C PRO A 54 -9.08 24.22 5.37
N GLY A 55 -9.96 24.80 4.54
CA GLY A 55 -10.32 26.23 4.57
C GLY A 55 -11.20 26.67 5.75
N ASP A 56 -12.01 25.79 6.34
CA ASP A 56 -12.96 26.14 7.41
C ASP A 56 -12.28 26.44 8.75
N ALA A 57 -11.09 25.88 8.98
CA ALA A 57 -10.33 26.14 10.20
C ALA A 57 -9.83 27.59 10.29
N ASN A 58 -9.58 28.24 9.14
CA ASN A 58 -9.08 29.61 9.09
C ASN A 58 -10.21 30.66 9.24
N ARG A 59 -11.46 30.32 8.89
CA ARG A 59 -12.62 31.22 9.11
C ARG A 59 -13.04 31.33 10.57
N GLN A 60 -12.88 30.28 11.38
CA GLN A 60 -13.25 30.30 12.80
C GLN A 60 -12.22 31.01 13.69
N GLY A 61 -10.98 31.24 13.23
CA GLY A 61 -9.94 31.97 13.96
C GLY A 61 -10.13 33.49 14.05
N SER A 62 -11.09 34.06 13.31
CA SER A 62 -11.31 35.51 13.23
C SER A 62 -12.51 36.03 14.03
N SER A 63 -13.23 35.18 14.80
CA SER A 63 -14.44 35.59 15.54
C SER A 63 -14.27 35.79 17.05
N SER A 64 -13.04 35.81 17.56
CA SER A 64 -12.79 36.11 18.98
C SER A 64 -12.11 37.47 19.15
N ALA A 65 -12.88 38.53 18.93
CA ALA A 65 -12.60 39.86 19.48
C ALA A 65 -13.93 40.61 19.65
N GLU A 66 -14.58 40.43 20.79
CA GLU A 66 -15.60 41.36 21.25
C GLU A 66 -15.15 42.12 22.49
N SER A 67 -15.57 43.39 22.50
CA SER A 67 -15.61 44.39 23.58
C SER A 67 -14.31 45.20 23.76
N VAL A 68 -14.30 46.53 23.78
CA VAL A 68 -15.30 47.54 24.20
C VAL A 68 -14.98 48.89 23.51
N ASP A 69 -15.97 49.64 23.02
CA ASP A 69 -16.37 50.97 23.55
C ASP A 69 -17.10 51.86 22.52
N ALA A 70 -18.03 52.65 23.05
CA ALA A 70 -19.14 53.34 22.40
C ALA A 70 -18.78 54.72 21.81
N GLY A 71 -19.56 55.16 20.82
CA GLY A 71 -19.59 56.55 20.36
C GLY A 71 -20.56 56.77 19.20
N ALA A 72 -21.69 57.39 19.48
CA ALA A 72 -22.78 57.69 18.54
C ALA A 72 -22.42 58.73 17.48
N GLU A 73 -22.99 58.62 16.27
CA GLU A 73 -23.89 59.60 15.64
C GLU A 73 -24.23 59.18 14.19
N GLY A 74 -25.47 59.42 13.79
CA GLY A 74 -26.10 58.74 12.66
C GLY A 74 -25.86 59.33 11.28
N ALA A 75 -26.25 58.57 10.26
CA ALA A 75 -26.79 59.07 9.00
C ALA A 75 -27.40 57.91 8.20
N ASP A 76 -28.70 58.01 7.99
CA ASP A 76 -29.52 57.35 7.00
C ASP A 76 -28.86 57.32 5.60
N LYS A 77 -28.76 56.12 4.99
CA LYS A 77 -28.74 55.90 3.53
C LYS A 77 -28.70 54.41 3.16
N GLY A 78 -29.79 53.94 2.56
CA GLY A 78 -29.77 52.95 1.48
C GLY A 78 -29.63 51.50 1.89
N GLU A 79 -30.77 50.85 2.08
CA GLU A 79 -30.90 49.40 1.92
C GLU A 79 -30.40 48.99 0.54
N GLN A 80 -29.24 48.34 0.50
CA GLN A 80 -28.80 47.54 -0.63
C GLN A 80 -28.43 46.19 -0.07
N GLU A 81 -29.47 45.37 0.14
CA GLU A 81 -29.37 43.94 0.40
C GLU A 81 -28.81 43.27 -0.85
N SER A 82 -27.49 43.35 -1.05
CA SER A 82 -26.78 42.50 -2.00
C SER A 82 -26.65 41.12 -1.37
N ALA A 83 -27.59 40.24 -1.70
CA ALA A 83 -27.47 38.81 -1.48
C ALA A 83 -26.09 38.29 -1.96
N PRO A 84 -25.41 37.38 -1.24
CA PRO A 84 -24.13 36.83 -1.68
C PRO A 84 -24.34 35.85 -2.85
N LEU A 85 -24.15 36.33 -4.09
CA LEU A 85 -24.33 35.55 -5.32
C LEU A 85 -23.09 34.71 -5.72
N ASP A 86 -21.96 34.81 -5.01
CA ASP A 86 -20.68 34.15 -5.37
C ASP A 86 -20.26 32.94 -4.49
N ALA A 87 -20.95 32.68 -3.38
CA ALA A 87 -20.58 31.59 -2.45
C ALA A 87 -20.49 30.16 -3.05
N PRO A 88 -21.34 29.71 -4.00
CA PRO A 88 -21.30 28.31 -4.46
C PRO A 88 -20.12 27.99 -5.40
N GLN A 89 -19.48 29.00 -5.99
CA GLN A 89 -18.33 28.81 -6.88
C GLN A 89 -17.03 28.62 -6.10
N ASP A 90 -16.85 29.40 -5.02
CA ASP A 90 -15.67 29.30 -4.15
C ASP A 90 -15.60 27.93 -3.46
N GLU A 91 -16.71 27.43 -2.91
CA GLU A 91 -16.77 26.11 -2.29
C GLU A 91 -16.48 24.99 -3.30
N ALA A 92 -16.93 25.12 -4.55
CA ALA A 92 -16.65 24.13 -5.58
C ALA A 92 -15.18 24.05 -5.97
N GLN A 93 -14.52 25.21 -6.01
CA GLN A 93 -13.10 25.31 -6.30
C GLN A 93 -12.27 24.72 -5.16
N GLU A 94 -12.57 25.05 -3.90
CA GLU A 94 -11.88 24.51 -2.72
C GLU A 94 -11.96 22.97 -2.66
N ARG A 95 -13.11 22.40 -3.03
CA ARG A 95 -13.28 20.94 -3.13
C ARG A 95 -12.43 20.32 -4.22
N ALA A 96 -12.39 20.96 -5.40
CA ALA A 96 -11.61 20.44 -6.52
C ALA A 96 -10.12 20.44 -6.17
N GLU A 97 -9.63 21.46 -5.48
CA GLU A 97 -8.26 21.53 -4.96
C GLU A 97 -8.00 20.41 -3.95
N HIS A 98 -8.90 20.22 -2.97
CA HIS A 98 -8.77 19.12 -2.01
C HIS A 98 -8.76 17.73 -2.68
N LEU A 99 -9.60 17.51 -3.69
CA LEU A 99 -9.62 16.24 -4.42
C LEU A 99 -8.31 16.02 -5.19
N ARG A 100 -7.71 17.09 -5.72
CA ARG A 100 -6.44 17.05 -6.42
C ARG A 100 -5.28 16.75 -5.46
N ASP A 101 -5.30 17.32 -4.26
CA ASP A 101 -4.33 17.01 -3.21
C ASP A 101 -4.46 15.56 -2.76
N PHE A 102 -5.69 15.07 -2.57
CA PHE A 102 -5.94 13.68 -2.23
C PHE A 102 -5.43 12.72 -3.32
N PHE A 103 -5.70 13.04 -4.59
CA PHE A 103 -5.16 12.29 -5.73
C PHE A 103 -3.63 12.21 -5.66
N SER A 104 -2.95 13.35 -5.47
CA SER A 104 -1.50 13.43 -5.38
C SER A 104 -0.95 12.56 -4.23
N VAL A 105 -1.61 12.58 -3.06
CA VAL A 105 -1.21 11.74 -1.92
C VAL A 105 -1.34 10.24 -2.23
N VAL A 106 -2.45 9.82 -2.84
CA VAL A 106 -2.67 8.40 -3.20
C VAL A 106 -1.74 7.96 -4.33
N GLU A 107 -1.44 8.85 -5.27
CA GLU A 107 -0.46 8.60 -6.34
C GLU A 107 0.94 8.42 -5.74
N GLN A 108 1.39 9.34 -4.90
CA GLN A 108 2.68 9.25 -4.21
C GLN A 108 2.80 7.99 -3.36
N LEU A 109 1.71 7.56 -2.70
CA LEU A 109 1.66 6.30 -1.96
C LEU A 109 1.97 5.10 -2.87
N MET A 110 1.37 5.05 -4.06
CA MET A 110 1.58 3.95 -5.00
C MET A 110 2.97 3.99 -5.65
N LEU A 111 3.46 5.19 -5.98
CA LEU A 111 4.81 5.38 -6.55
C LEU A 111 5.91 4.99 -5.56
N ASN A 112 5.71 5.29 -4.27
CA ASN A 112 6.68 4.99 -3.21
C ASN A 112 6.49 3.59 -2.59
N SER A 113 5.56 2.79 -3.13
CA SER A 113 5.28 1.48 -2.59
C SER A 113 6.43 0.51 -2.82
N THR A 114 6.78 -0.24 -1.78
CA THR A 114 7.73 -1.36 -1.90
C THR A 114 7.03 -2.60 -2.46
N ALA A 115 7.82 -3.58 -2.91
CA ALA A 115 7.31 -4.83 -3.47
C ALA A 115 6.38 -5.59 -2.51
N GLY A 116 6.75 -5.67 -1.22
CA GLY A 116 5.93 -6.34 -0.19
C GLY A 116 4.66 -5.59 0.20
N ALA A 117 4.66 -4.25 0.06
CA ALA A 117 3.52 -3.41 0.41
C ALA A 117 2.53 -3.20 -0.74
N TYR A 118 2.97 -3.37 -1.98
CA TYR A 118 2.24 -3.00 -3.19
C TYR A 118 0.83 -3.58 -3.28
N GLU A 119 0.71 -4.90 -3.15
CA GLU A 119 -0.59 -5.57 -3.17
C GLU A 119 -1.49 -5.11 -2.01
N SER A 120 -0.89 -4.84 -0.85
CA SER A 120 -1.61 -4.39 0.34
C SER A 120 -2.18 -2.99 0.15
N HIS A 121 -1.43 -2.08 -0.48
CA HIS A 121 -1.93 -0.74 -0.84
C HIS A 121 -3.07 -0.83 -1.88
N LEU A 122 -2.93 -1.67 -2.91
CA LEU A 122 -4.00 -1.88 -3.89
C LEU A 122 -5.29 -2.41 -3.25
N GLN A 123 -5.16 -3.39 -2.36
CA GLN A 123 -6.29 -3.94 -1.61
C GLN A 123 -6.92 -2.85 -0.75
N LEU A 124 -6.11 -2.07 -0.02
CA LEU A 124 -6.58 -0.99 0.83
C LEU A 124 -7.40 0.04 0.03
N LEU A 125 -6.87 0.54 -1.09
CA LEU A 125 -7.56 1.49 -1.96
C LEU A 125 -8.88 0.93 -2.50
N THR A 126 -8.87 -0.35 -2.89
CA THR A 126 -10.09 -1.02 -3.36
C THR A 126 -11.12 -1.13 -2.24
N THR A 127 -10.72 -1.54 -1.03
CA THR A 127 -11.62 -1.70 0.11
C THR A 127 -12.22 -0.38 0.59
N PHE A 128 -11.43 0.70 0.65
CA PHE A 128 -11.95 2.02 1.00
C PHE A 128 -12.89 2.57 -0.08
N ALA A 129 -12.57 2.37 -1.37
CA ALA A 129 -13.45 2.76 -2.46
C ALA A 129 -14.80 2.02 -2.40
N THR A 130 -14.80 0.72 -2.09
CA THR A 130 -16.05 -0.04 -1.93
C THR A 130 -16.80 0.35 -0.66
N GLN A 131 -16.10 0.53 0.46
CA GLN A 131 -16.71 0.99 1.72
C GLN A 131 -17.46 2.30 1.53
N LEU A 132 -16.83 3.31 0.92
CA LEU A 132 -17.46 4.62 0.74
C LEU A 132 -18.69 4.59 -0.16
N ARG A 133 -18.72 3.71 -1.16
CA ARG A 133 -19.88 3.53 -2.03
C ARG A 133 -21.03 2.85 -1.30
N VAL A 134 -20.75 1.84 -0.48
CA VAL A 134 -21.76 1.17 0.34
C VAL A 134 -22.34 2.12 1.40
N GLU A 135 -21.50 2.94 2.04
CA GLU A 135 -21.96 3.97 2.98
C GLU A 135 -22.90 4.99 2.30
N GLU A 136 -22.61 5.36 1.05
CA GLU A 136 -23.47 6.25 0.27
C GLU A 136 -24.85 5.64 -0.02
N GLU A 137 -24.89 4.38 -0.44
CA GLU A 137 -26.11 3.62 -0.73
C GLU A 137 -26.97 3.40 0.53
N LEU A 138 -26.35 3.10 1.67
CA LEU A 138 -27.06 2.95 2.94
C LEU A 138 -27.64 4.29 3.41
N THR A 139 -26.87 5.38 3.27
CA THR A 139 -27.34 6.73 3.64
C THR A 139 -28.45 7.24 2.71
N SER A 140 -28.56 6.75 1.48
CA SER A 140 -29.64 7.12 0.55
C SER A 140 -30.93 6.34 0.79
N ALA A 141 -30.86 5.16 1.40
CA ALA A 141 -32.01 4.30 1.65
C ALA A 141 -32.81 4.67 2.92
N ASP A 142 -32.17 5.29 3.93
CA ASP A 142 -32.74 5.32 5.28
C ASP A 142 -33.75 6.43 5.61
N LEU A 143 -33.99 7.47 4.80
CA LEU A 143 -35.00 8.50 5.15
C LEU A 143 -35.67 9.17 3.92
N PRO A 144 -36.93 8.82 3.58
CA PRO A 144 -37.79 9.66 2.76
C PRO A 144 -38.31 10.82 3.63
N GLY A 145 -37.52 11.90 3.76
CA GLY A 145 -37.95 13.12 4.46
C GLY A 145 -37.00 13.65 5.55
N GLY A 146 -35.80 13.08 5.72
CA GLY A 146 -34.77 13.70 6.55
C GLY A 146 -34.15 14.87 5.80
N GLU A 147 -34.26 16.10 6.33
CA GLU A 147 -33.56 17.26 5.81
C GLU A 147 -32.05 16.97 5.79
N VAL A 148 -31.53 16.59 4.61
CA VAL A 148 -30.09 16.54 4.38
C VAL A 148 -29.65 17.99 4.35
N GLY A 149 -29.14 18.50 5.47
CA GLY A 149 -28.52 19.82 5.49
C GLY A 149 -27.47 19.94 4.37
N VAL A 150 -27.24 21.15 3.89
CA VAL A 150 -26.29 21.46 2.80
C VAL A 150 -24.91 20.80 3.05
N ASP A 151 -24.48 20.75 4.31
CA ASP A 151 -23.26 20.09 4.77
C ASP A 151 -23.21 18.57 4.52
N GLY A 152 -24.36 17.91 4.49
CA GLY A 152 -24.51 16.47 4.29
C GLY A 152 -24.37 16.07 2.81
N GLU A 153 -24.97 16.85 1.92
CA GLU A 153 -24.80 16.66 0.47
C GLU A 153 -23.36 16.91 0.04
N GLU A 154 -22.73 17.94 0.61
CA GLU A 154 -21.35 18.27 0.27
C GLU A 154 -20.38 17.17 0.72
N ARG A 155 -20.60 16.64 1.92
CA ARG A 155 -19.83 15.50 2.41
C ARG A 155 -20.04 14.25 1.54
N ARG A 156 -21.25 14.04 1.01
CA ARG A 156 -21.54 12.93 0.07
C ARG A 156 -20.75 13.10 -1.23
N LYS A 157 -20.84 14.27 -1.89
CA LYS A 157 -20.09 14.58 -3.12
C LYS A 157 -18.58 14.40 -2.93
N ARG A 158 -18.04 14.88 -1.81
CA ARG A 158 -16.62 14.72 -1.47
C ARG A 158 -16.20 13.25 -1.32
N ARG A 159 -16.97 12.45 -0.57
CA ARG A 159 -16.70 11.01 -0.40
C ARG A 159 -16.80 10.23 -1.69
N GLN A 160 -17.78 10.56 -2.54
CA GLN A 160 -17.91 10.00 -3.89
C GLN A 160 -16.66 10.32 -4.74
N GLY A 161 -16.16 11.56 -4.66
CA GLY A 161 -14.90 11.96 -5.29
C GLY A 161 -13.71 11.10 -4.83
N TYR A 162 -13.53 10.91 -3.53
CA TYR A 162 -12.47 10.03 -3.00
C TYR A 162 -12.61 8.57 -3.47
N ALA A 163 -13.84 8.04 -3.45
CA ALA A 163 -14.12 6.67 -3.88
C ALA A 163 -13.76 6.46 -5.36
N ASN A 164 -14.12 7.43 -6.21
CA ASN A 164 -13.78 7.40 -7.63
C ASN A 164 -12.27 7.48 -7.86
N ILE A 165 -11.57 8.39 -7.17
CA ILE A 165 -10.10 8.52 -7.26
C ILE A 165 -9.44 7.19 -6.88
N MET A 166 -9.76 6.64 -5.71
CA MET A 166 -9.17 5.40 -5.23
C MET A 166 -9.48 4.22 -6.16
N HIS A 167 -10.70 4.13 -6.68
CA HIS A 167 -11.10 3.06 -7.60
C HIS A 167 -10.30 3.10 -8.91
N HIS A 168 -10.19 4.28 -9.53
CA HIS A 168 -9.46 4.45 -10.79
C HIS A 168 -7.95 4.25 -10.60
N LEU A 169 -7.37 4.80 -9.53
CA LEU A 169 -5.94 4.60 -9.24
C LEU A 169 -5.61 3.14 -8.95
N ALA A 170 -6.42 2.46 -8.13
CA ALA A 170 -6.27 1.04 -7.90
C ALA A 170 -6.41 0.23 -9.21
N GLY A 171 -7.33 0.62 -10.10
CA GLY A 171 -7.51 0.02 -11.42
C GLY A 171 -6.29 0.19 -12.33
N TYR A 172 -5.72 1.40 -12.38
CA TYR A 172 -4.51 1.69 -13.15
C TYR A 172 -3.31 0.90 -12.64
N TYR A 173 -3.00 1.00 -11.34
CA TYR A 173 -1.80 0.36 -10.79
C TYR A 173 -1.92 -1.18 -10.74
N ARG A 174 -3.13 -1.75 -10.71
CA ARG A 174 -3.32 -3.21 -10.80
C ARG A 174 -2.73 -3.81 -12.08
N GLN A 175 -2.57 -3.03 -13.15
CA GLN A 175 -1.99 -3.50 -14.41
C GLN A 175 -0.52 -3.93 -14.27
N PHE A 176 0.22 -3.34 -13.33
CA PHE A 176 1.65 -3.64 -13.12
C PHE A 176 1.87 -4.81 -12.15
N ARG A 177 0.83 -5.25 -11.43
CA ARG A 177 0.89 -6.37 -10.49
C ARG A 177 1.52 -7.64 -11.08
N PRO A 178 1.09 -8.19 -12.23
CA PRO A 178 1.64 -9.46 -12.74
C PRO A 178 3.13 -9.35 -13.09
N GLN A 179 3.57 -8.21 -13.61
CA GLN A 179 4.98 -7.96 -13.91
C GLN A 179 5.80 -7.89 -12.63
N LEU A 180 5.29 -7.22 -11.59
CA LEU A 180 5.93 -7.15 -10.28
C LEU A 180 6.01 -8.54 -9.62
N GLU A 181 4.94 -9.32 -9.64
CA GLU A 181 4.91 -10.69 -9.11
C GLU A 181 5.97 -11.58 -9.81
N THR A 182 6.10 -11.45 -11.12
CA THR A 182 7.12 -12.17 -11.90
C THR A 182 8.54 -11.73 -11.54
N ALA A 183 8.78 -10.42 -11.40
CA ALA A 183 10.07 -9.86 -11.01
C ALA A 183 10.51 -10.35 -9.62
N VAL A 184 9.57 -10.33 -8.66
CA VAL A 184 9.80 -10.80 -7.30
C VAL A 184 10.06 -12.29 -7.29
N ALA A 185 9.28 -13.09 -8.03
CA ALA A 185 9.49 -14.53 -8.15
C ALA A 185 10.85 -14.89 -8.76
N ALA A 186 11.30 -14.14 -9.79
CA ALA A 186 12.59 -14.34 -10.42
C ALA A 186 13.76 -14.14 -9.44
N GLN A 187 13.66 -13.15 -8.54
CA GLN A 187 14.68 -12.91 -7.51
C GLN A 187 14.52 -13.83 -6.29
N LEU A 188 13.31 -14.32 -6.00
CA LEU A 188 13.05 -15.24 -4.89
C LEU A 188 13.54 -16.66 -5.21
N GLY A 189 13.39 -17.13 -6.45
CA GLY A 189 13.82 -18.45 -6.91
C GLY A 189 15.24 -18.86 -6.50
N PRO A 190 16.29 -18.03 -6.72
CA PRO A 190 17.65 -18.38 -6.31
C PRO A 190 17.83 -18.40 -4.78
N ILE A 191 17.04 -17.66 -4.01
CA ILE A 191 17.07 -17.69 -2.54
C ILE A 191 16.47 -19.00 -2.04
N GLU A 192 15.31 -19.39 -2.58
CA GLU A 192 14.64 -20.66 -2.26
C GLU A 192 15.47 -21.86 -2.66
N GLN A 193 16.10 -21.82 -3.83
CA GLN A 193 16.96 -22.90 -4.31
C GLN A 193 18.18 -23.08 -3.40
N LYS A 194 18.87 -21.99 -3.02
CA LYS A 194 20.00 -22.03 -2.06
C LYS A 194 19.61 -22.70 -0.75
N LEU A 195 18.41 -22.39 -0.24
CA LEU A 195 17.93 -22.95 1.01
C LEU A 195 17.54 -24.42 0.86
N THR A 196 16.88 -24.76 -0.24
CA THR A 196 16.51 -26.14 -0.58
C THR A 196 17.75 -27.02 -0.71
N ASP A 197 18.78 -26.54 -1.41
CA ASP A 197 20.03 -27.28 -1.58
C ASP A 197 20.82 -27.37 -0.27
N PHE A 198 20.80 -26.33 0.56
CA PHE A 198 21.33 -26.39 1.93
C PHE A 198 20.64 -27.48 2.76
N ILE A 199 19.30 -27.59 2.67
CA ILE A 199 18.54 -28.61 3.39
C ILE A 199 18.84 -30.02 2.85
N LYS A 200 19.03 -30.19 1.53
CA LYS A 200 19.44 -31.47 0.95
C LYS A 200 20.84 -31.89 1.40
N LEU A 201 21.76 -30.94 1.51
CA LEU A 201 23.14 -31.17 1.95
C LEU A 201 23.26 -31.36 3.45
N ALA A 202 22.25 -30.92 4.23
CA ALA A 202 22.22 -31.12 5.66
C ALA A 202 22.06 -32.61 5.98
N GLN A 203 23.18 -33.26 6.32
CA GLN A 203 23.18 -34.63 6.80
C GLN A 203 22.54 -34.72 8.19
N TRP A 204 21.71 -35.74 8.38
CA TRP A 204 20.91 -35.96 9.59
C TRP A 204 21.61 -36.86 10.63
N SER A 205 22.94 -36.96 10.60
CA SER A 205 23.71 -38.02 11.27
C SER A 205 24.82 -37.52 12.22
N ASP A 206 24.74 -36.29 12.72
CA ASP A 206 25.73 -35.75 13.65
C ASP A 206 25.63 -36.48 15.01
N ARG A 207 26.50 -37.48 15.25
CA ARG A 207 26.54 -38.29 16.49
C ARG A 207 27.24 -37.59 17.67
N ASN A 208 28.00 -36.54 17.40
CA ASN A 208 28.74 -35.76 18.40
C ASN A 208 28.00 -34.47 18.78
N TYR A 209 27.83 -34.20 20.07
CA TYR A 209 27.15 -33.01 20.57
C TYR A 209 27.75 -31.69 20.05
N ALA A 210 29.08 -31.56 20.06
CA ALA A 210 29.74 -30.36 19.56
C ALA A 210 29.50 -30.14 18.05
N ALA A 211 29.42 -31.24 17.28
CA ALA A 211 29.06 -31.18 15.86
C ALA A 211 27.61 -30.74 15.67
N ILE A 212 26.66 -31.30 16.44
CA ILE A 212 25.24 -30.91 16.42
C ILE A 212 25.11 -29.40 16.68
N LYS A 213 25.77 -28.87 17.72
CA LYS A 213 25.73 -27.45 18.06
C LYS A 213 26.21 -26.57 16.91
N GLN A 214 27.37 -26.87 16.34
CA GLN A 214 27.92 -26.09 15.23
C GLN A 214 27.03 -26.17 13.98
N SER A 215 26.45 -27.34 13.73
CA SER A 215 25.52 -27.60 12.62
C SER A 215 24.22 -26.79 12.76
N ILE A 216 23.69 -26.66 13.98
CA ILE A 216 22.54 -25.80 14.31
C ILE A 216 22.89 -24.33 14.07
N GLU A 217 23.99 -23.85 14.64
CA GLU A 217 24.42 -22.45 14.49
C GLU A 217 24.60 -22.05 13.01
N ARG A 218 25.19 -22.93 12.20
CA ARG A 218 25.30 -22.72 10.75
C ARG A 218 23.94 -22.68 10.05
N SER A 219 23.03 -23.57 10.44
CA SER A 219 21.67 -23.61 9.89
C SER A 219 20.90 -22.33 10.20
N HIS A 220 21.00 -21.85 11.45
CA HIS A 220 20.38 -20.59 11.90
C HIS A 220 20.94 -19.40 11.14
N ALA A 221 22.28 -19.31 11.03
CA ALA A 221 22.93 -18.23 10.30
C ALA A 221 22.52 -18.20 8.83
N GLN A 222 22.46 -19.37 8.18
CA GLN A 222 22.06 -19.49 6.78
C GLN A 222 20.58 -19.11 6.57
N LEU A 223 19.69 -19.65 7.40
CA LEU A 223 18.26 -19.35 7.37
C LEU A 223 18.01 -17.86 7.59
N ASN A 224 18.64 -17.26 8.61
CA ASN A 224 18.52 -15.84 8.90
C ASN A 224 19.06 -14.98 7.75
N ARG A 225 20.16 -15.40 7.11
CA ARG A 225 20.68 -14.71 5.93
C ARG A 225 19.69 -14.72 4.77
N CYS A 226 19.10 -15.87 4.46
CA CYS A 226 18.06 -16.00 3.42
C CYS A 226 16.81 -15.17 3.75
N VAL A 227 16.32 -15.22 4.99
CA VAL A 227 15.19 -14.40 5.44
C VAL A 227 15.51 -12.91 5.36
N SER A 228 16.74 -12.51 5.71
CA SER A 228 17.17 -11.11 5.60
C SER A 228 17.24 -10.65 4.15
N GLN A 229 17.76 -11.48 3.24
CA GLN A 229 17.75 -11.21 1.80
C GLN A 229 16.32 -11.06 1.27
N TYR A 230 15.40 -11.91 1.73
CA TYR A 230 14.00 -11.82 1.37
C TYR A 230 13.34 -10.54 1.91
N LYS A 231 13.64 -10.13 3.15
CA LYS A 231 13.14 -8.85 3.69
C LYS A 231 13.62 -7.65 2.87
N VAL A 232 14.90 -7.63 2.50
CA VAL A 232 15.46 -6.57 1.63
C VAL A 232 14.77 -6.56 0.26
N LEU A 233 14.49 -7.73 -0.31
CA LEU A 233 13.71 -7.84 -1.54
C LEU A 233 12.33 -7.19 -1.39
N LEU A 234 11.61 -7.49 -0.31
CA LEU A 234 10.28 -6.93 -0.03
C LEU A 234 10.28 -5.42 0.23
N GLU A 235 11.40 -4.88 0.74
CA GLU A 235 11.61 -3.45 0.98
C GLU A 235 12.04 -2.69 -0.29
N THR A 236 12.41 -3.41 -1.36
CA THR A 236 12.81 -2.78 -2.62
C THR A 236 11.63 -2.03 -3.25
N PRO A 237 11.81 -0.79 -3.74
CA PRO A 237 10.76 -0.04 -4.43
C PRO A 237 10.20 -0.80 -5.63
N ALA A 238 8.86 -0.85 -5.76
CA ALA A 238 8.21 -1.58 -6.85
C ALA A 238 8.60 -1.02 -8.23
N ALA A 239 8.74 0.30 -8.35
CA ALA A 239 9.17 0.97 -9.58
C ALA A 239 10.54 0.49 -10.08
N SER A 240 11.48 0.22 -9.16
CA SER A 240 12.81 -0.30 -9.50
C SER A 240 12.72 -1.68 -10.14
N LEU A 241 11.92 -2.58 -9.57
CA LEU A 241 11.76 -3.95 -10.08
C LEU A 241 11.03 -4.00 -11.43
N LEU A 242 10.03 -3.14 -11.62
CA LEU A 242 9.29 -3.02 -12.88
C LEU A 242 10.19 -2.52 -14.03
N THR A 243 11.10 -1.59 -13.73
CA THR A 243 12.04 -1.07 -14.73
C THR A 243 13.05 -2.13 -15.15
N SER A 244 13.56 -2.94 -14.21
CA SER A 244 14.51 -4.03 -14.50
C SER A 244 13.93 -5.06 -15.47
N THR A 245 12.70 -5.50 -15.21
CA THR A 245 12.02 -6.49 -16.07
C THR A 245 11.66 -5.95 -17.44
N THR A 246 11.34 -4.65 -17.55
CA THR A 246 11.04 -4.02 -18.84
C THR A 246 12.30 -3.93 -19.72
N GLY A 247 13.47 -3.69 -19.13
CA GLY A 247 14.76 -3.73 -19.85
C GLY A 247 15.03 -5.12 -20.41
N GLU A 248 14.90 -6.15 -19.57
CA GLU A 248 15.14 -7.56 -19.96
C GLU A 248 14.10 -8.07 -20.98
N ALA A 249 12.83 -7.70 -20.84
CA ALA A 249 11.77 -8.07 -21.78
C ALA A 249 11.93 -7.37 -23.14
N ARG A 250 12.41 -6.13 -23.15
CA ARG A 250 12.66 -5.36 -24.38
C ARG A 250 13.90 -5.88 -25.13
N GLU A 251 14.94 -6.29 -24.40
CA GLU A 251 16.10 -6.98 -24.98
C GLU A 251 15.74 -8.37 -25.52
N ALA A 252 14.91 -9.14 -24.80
CA ALA A 252 14.42 -10.44 -25.27
C ALA A 252 13.54 -10.32 -26.52
N SER A 253 12.62 -9.35 -26.56
CA SER A 253 11.81 -9.03 -27.74
C SER A 253 12.68 -8.61 -28.93
N ALA A 254 13.66 -7.72 -28.70
CA ALA A 254 14.57 -7.28 -29.76
C ALA A 254 15.46 -8.42 -30.29
N ALA A 255 15.88 -9.35 -29.41
CA ALA A 255 16.64 -10.53 -29.80
C ALA A 255 15.80 -11.53 -30.60
N ASP A 256 14.53 -11.73 -30.26
CA ASP A 256 13.61 -12.60 -31.01
C ASP A 256 13.22 -11.99 -32.37
N ASP A 257 13.02 -10.68 -32.44
CA ASP A 257 12.76 -9.97 -33.70
C ASP A 257 14.00 -9.99 -34.62
N ALA A 258 15.20 -9.84 -34.06
CA ALA A 258 16.45 -9.98 -34.81
C ALA A 258 16.66 -11.42 -35.33
N ARG A 259 16.29 -12.44 -34.55
CA ARG A 259 16.33 -13.85 -34.96
C ARG A 259 15.33 -14.15 -36.08
N ARG A 260 14.12 -13.59 -36.00
CA ARG A 260 13.09 -13.71 -37.06
C ARG A 260 13.50 -13.02 -38.36
N ALA A 261 14.06 -11.81 -38.28
CA ALA A 261 14.60 -11.10 -39.44
C ALA A 261 15.76 -11.88 -40.10
N SER A 262 16.65 -12.48 -39.30
CA SER A 262 17.76 -13.29 -39.81
C SER A 262 17.30 -14.60 -40.47
N ALA A 263 16.22 -15.22 -39.98
CA ALA A 263 15.66 -16.44 -40.58
C ALA A 263 14.99 -16.18 -41.94
N LEU A 264 14.43 -14.98 -42.15
CA LEU A 264 13.83 -14.59 -43.43
C LEU A 264 14.89 -14.29 -44.51
N LEU A 265 16.05 -13.76 -44.13
CA LEU A 265 17.15 -13.45 -45.06
C LEU A 265 17.95 -14.68 -45.52
N VAL A 266 17.81 -15.83 -44.86
CA VAL A 266 18.47 -17.10 -45.25
C VAL A 266 17.57 -17.95 -46.16
N SER A 267 16.32 -17.51 -46.39
CA SER A 267 15.32 -18.25 -47.19
C SER A 267 15.09 -17.67 -48.59
N ASP A 268 15.84 -16.64 -49.00
CA ASP A 268 15.94 -16.08 -50.37
C ASP A 268 17.32 -16.41 -50.96
#